data_AF-A0A947CDY8-F1
#
_entry.id   AF-A0A947CDY8-F1
#
_cell.length_a   1.000
_cell.length_b   1.000
_cell.length_c   1.000
_cell.angle_alpha   90.00
_cell.angle_beta   90.00
_cell.angle_gamma   90.00
#
_symmetry.space_group_name_H-M   'P 1'
#
loop_
_entity.id
_entity.type
_entity.pdbx_description
1 polymer ?
#
loop_
_entity_poly.entity_id
_entity_poly.type
_entity_poly.pdbx_seq_one_letter_code
_entity_poly.pdbx_strand_id
1 'polypeptide(L)'
;MACALAGGIATLAAANDETSSAEQTLTYLYPLAPGSAILGFDQFDDHGGTRVLLEVQIEVDGAMQADITAENDTDLPAPDLSLGLTGVFVLDFEQLGVSDGFSEQFPTDGVGRSDGIPGSGPDFWDFGTVVLPTLALDSTTTDLDVFIGPDTVDAVVFATGGFSLSGASDTTLTVSNYLATGSVTVTYFFKRLPGACCFDDGSCSVGTETECTDAGGVYQGDGTACNPCPQPGACCLPDGTCDERLESACVEAGGLFQGEGSLCVDIACPGACCLDDGSCQFVTAAACDGLGGVYQGDGV
;
A
#
# COMPACT_ATOMS: atom_id res chain seq x y z
N MET A 1 30.16 39.44 5.86
CA MET A 1 29.29 40.08 4.85
C MET A 1 27.89 39.58 5.13
N ALA A 2 27.09 40.38 5.84
CA ALA A 2 25.71 40.04 6.17
C ALA A 2 24.83 40.26 4.93
N CYS A 3 23.91 39.33 4.68
CA CYS A 3 22.71 39.61 3.90
C CYS A 3 21.53 39.03 4.68
N ALA A 4 20.79 39.93 5.32
CA ALA A 4 19.50 39.63 5.93
C ALA A 4 18.42 39.83 4.87
N LEU A 5 17.50 38.88 4.76
CA LEU A 5 16.17 39.10 4.22
C LEU A 5 15.16 38.57 5.22
N ALA A 6 14.27 39.46 5.60
CA ALA A 6 13.26 39.30 6.64
C ALA A 6 11.97 38.71 6.07
N GLY A 7 11.22 38.05 6.95
CA GLY A 7 9.77 38.22 7.05
C GLY A 7 8.91 37.28 6.19
N GLY A 8 8.32 36.30 6.86
CA GLY A 8 7.19 35.53 6.34
C GLY A 8 6.76 34.44 7.31
N ILE A 9 6.13 34.80 8.43
CA ILE A 9 5.29 33.85 9.15
C ILE A 9 4.03 33.69 8.30
N ALA A 10 3.96 32.60 7.57
CA ALA A 10 2.71 32.07 7.03
C ALA A 10 2.40 30.80 7.83
N THR A 11 1.69 30.96 8.94
CA THR A 11 0.86 29.88 9.47
C THR A 11 -0.37 29.79 8.58
N LEU A 12 -0.36 28.85 7.63
CA LEU A 12 -1.58 28.23 7.13
C LEU A 12 -1.63 26.81 7.69
N ALA A 13 -2.76 26.48 8.28
CA ALA A 13 -3.08 25.17 8.82
C ALA A 13 -3.12 24.11 7.71
N ALA A 14 -2.58 22.93 8.04
CA ALA A 14 -2.75 21.60 7.46
C ALA A 14 -3.14 21.51 5.96
N ALA A 15 -2.14 21.28 5.10
CA ALA A 15 -2.33 20.37 3.98
C ALA A 15 -1.89 18.99 4.48
N ASN A 16 -2.80 18.26 5.12
CA ASN A 16 -2.59 16.84 5.39
C ASN A 16 -2.82 16.09 4.06
N ASP A 17 -1.88 16.23 3.14
CA ASP A 17 -1.75 15.34 1.99
C ASP A 17 -1.08 14.05 2.50
N GLU A 18 -1.84 13.28 3.30
CA GLU A 18 -1.39 12.02 3.89
C GLU A 18 -1.20 10.99 2.77
N THR A 19 -0.04 11.12 2.11
CA THR A 19 0.44 10.17 1.12
C THR A 19 0.65 8.84 1.84
N SER A 20 -0.17 7.86 1.50
CA SER A 20 -0.06 6.49 1.98
C SER A 20 0.74 5.68 0.98
N SER A 21 1.34 4.58 1.45
CA SER A 21 1.98 3.61 0.59
C SER A 21 1.52 2.19 0.89
N ALA A 22 1.56 1.34 -0.14
CA ALA A 22 1.37 -0.10 -0.05
C ALA A 22 2.48 -0.79 -0.84
N GLU A 23 3.08 -1.81 -0.24
CA GLU A 23 4.29 -2.45 -0.77
C GLU A 23 4.07 -3.96 -0.94
N GLN A 24 4.64 -4.50 -2.01
CA GLN A 24 4.75 -5.94 -2.27
C GLN A 24 6.19 -6.27 -2.64
N THR A 25 6.79 -7.26 -1.96
CA THR A 25 8.11 -7.77 -2.29
C THR A 25 8.01 -9.24 -2.65
N LEU A 26 8.49 -9.59 -3.85
CA LEU A 26 8.58 -10.98 -4.31
C LEU A 26 10.04 -11.33 -4.59
N THR A 27 10.44 -12.54 -4.21
CA THR A 27 11.79 -13.05 -4.44
C THR A 27 11.83 -13.98 -5.65
N TYR A 28 12.98 -14.06 -6.30
CA TYR A 28 13.23 -14.98 -7.39
C TYR A 28 14.52 -15.76 -7.19
N LEU A 29 14.51 -16.98 -7.70
CA LEU A 29 15.70 -17.82 -7.82
C LEU A 29 15.53 -18.71 -9.05
N TYR A 30 16.41 -18.59 -10.03
CA TYR A 30 16.35 -19.41 -11.24
C TYR A 30 17.74 -19.68 -11.85
N PRO A 31 17.92 -20.81 -12.54
CA PRO A 31 19.13 -21.05 -13.31
C PRO A 31 19.16 -20.15 -14.56
N LEU A 32 20.34 -19.61 -14.89
CA LEU A 32 20.49 -18.72 -16.06
C LEU A 32 20.25 -19.40 -17.42
N ALA A 33 19.98 -20.70 -17.42
CA ALA A 33 19.41 -21.43 -18.55
C ALA A 33 18.20 -22.25 -18.03
N PRO A 34 16.93 -21.94 -18.39
CA PRO A 34 16.47 -21.07 -19.49
C PRO A 34 16.33 -19.55 -19.18
N GLY A 35 16.76 -19.05 -18.01
CA GLY A 35 17.23 -17.66 -17.89
C GLY A 35 16.20 -16.57 -17.53
N SER A 36 15.02 -16.92 -17.03
CA SER A 36 14.08 -15.90 -16.50
C SER A 36 13.18 -16.41 -15.37
N ALA A 37 12.63 -15.48 -14.60
CA ALA A 37 11.50 -15.66 -13.69
C ALA A 37 10.37 -14.68 -14.01
N ILE A 38 9.14 -15.07 -13.70
CA ILE A 38 7.96 -14.20 -13.81
C ILE A 38 7.40 -14.04 -12.39
N LEU A 39 7.20 -12.80 -11.97
CA LEU A 39 6.66 -12.43 -10.65
C LEU A 39 5.35 -11.67 -10.86
N GLY A 40 4.22 -12.23 -10.42
CA GLY A 40 2.92 -11.56 -10.51
C GLY A 40 2.65 -10.74 -9.26
N PHE A 41 2.57 -9.42 -9.40
CA PHE A 41 2.25 -8.48 -8.33
C PHE A 41 0.77 -8.12 -8.38
N ASP A 42 0.09 -8.08 -7.25
CA ASP A 42 -1.29 -7.60 -7.21
C ASP A 42 -1.32 -6.14 -7.67
N GLN A 43 -2.25 -5.82 -8.57
CA GLN A 43 -2.49 -4.43 -8.97
C GLN A 43 -3.08 -3.63 -7.80
N PHE A 44 -2.94 -2.31 -7.88
CA PHE A 44 -3.47 -1.35 -6.91
C PHE A 44 -5.00 -1.36 -6.91
N ASP A 45 -5.59 -1.71 -5.75
CA ASP A 45 -7.01 -1.54 -5.47
C ASP A 45 -7.33 -0.06 -5.19
N ASP A 46 -7.97 0.59 -6.15
CA ASP A 46 -8.46 1.97 -6.05
C ASP A 46 -9.64 2.12 -5.07
N HIS A 47 -10.16 0.99 -4.57
CA HIS A 47 -11.24 0.91 -3.62
C HIS A 47 -12.50 1.67 -4.10
N GLY A 48 -12.85 1.47 -5.37
CA GLY A 48 -13.98 2.14 -6.00
C GLY A 48 -13.74 3.64 -6.23
N GLY A 49 -12.49 4.02 -6.45
CA GLY A 49 -12.04 5.40 -6.68
C GLY A 49 -11.81 6.23 -5.41
N THR A 50 -11.90 5.63 -4.22
CA THR A 50 -11.62 6.32 -2.95
C THR A 50 -10.12 6.40 -2.66
N ARG A 51 -9.29 5.65 -3.38
CA ARG A 51 -7.83 5.76 -3.37
C ARG A 51 -7.33 6.17 -4.74
N VAL A 52 -6.53 7.23 -4.78
CA VAL A 52 -5.97 7.76 -6.02
C VAL A 52 -4.48 7.43 -6.05
N LEU A 53 -4.08 6.54 -6.94
CA LEU A 53 -2.68 6.22 -7.20
C LEU A 53 -1.96 7.47 -7.73
N LEU A 54 -0.82 7.79 -7.13
CA LEU A 54 -0.01 8.97 -7.46
C LEU A 54 1.29 8.57 -8.16
N GLU A 55 1.90 7.48 -7.70
CA GLU A 55 3.21 7.04 -8.15
C GLU A 55 3.38 5.53 -7.90
N VAL A 56 4.11 4.86 -8.78
CA VAL A 56 4.60 3.50 -8.55
C VAL A 56 6.13 3.55 -8.59
N GLN A 57 6.75 3.12 -7.49
CA GLN A 57 8.19 2.87 -7.42
C GLN A 57 8.44 1.37 -7.51
N ILE A 58 9.46 1.00 -8.27
CA ILE A 58 9.88 -0.38 -8.45
C ILE A 58 11.35 -0.46 -8.09
N GLU A 59 11.64 -1.20 -7.03
CA GLU A 59 13.00 -1.51 -6.61
C GLU A 59 13.32 -2.96 -6.98
N VAL A 60 14.46 -3.18 -7.61
CA VAL A 60 14.98 -4.52 -7.86
C VAL A 60 16.32 -4.67 -7.19
N ASP A 61 16.48 -5.77 -6.47
CA ASP A 61 17.72 -6.22 -5.87
C ASP A 61 18.13 -7.55 -6.52
N GLY A 62 19.09 -7.51 -7.43
CA GLY A 62 19.53 -8.68 -8.18
C GLY A 62 20.98 -9.07 -7.93
N ALA A 63 21.23 -10.38 -7.77
CA ALA A 63 22.56 -10.95 -7.68
C ALA A 63 22.68 -12.20 -8.57
N MET A 64 23.88 -12.41 -9.09
CA MET A 64 24.25 -13.65 -9.76
C MET A 64 25.28 -14.40 -8.94
N GLN A 65 25.12 -15.70 -8.86
CA GLN A 65 26.04 -16.59 -8.16
C GLN A 65 26.40 -17.80 -8.99
N ALA A 66 27.63 -18.28 -8.86
CA ALA A 66 28.07 -19.55 -9.42
C ALA A 66 29.21 -20.14 -8.59
N ASP A 67 29.30 -21.47 -8.58
CA ASP A 67 30.47 -22.18 -8.05
C ASP A 67 31.47 -22.39 -9.18
N ILE A 68 32.70 -21.91 -8.96
CA ILE A 68 33.70 -21.78 -10.04
C ILE A 68 35.02 -22.37 -9.62
N THR A 69 35.55 -23.23 -10.48
CA THR A 69 36.92 -23.73 -10.37
C THR A 69 37.67 -23.52 -11.67
N ALA A 70 38.98 -23.30 -11.57
CA ALA A 70 39.87 -23.12 -12.70
C ALA A 70 41.10 -24.01 -12.55
N GLU A 71 41.57 -24.55 -13.67
CA GLU A 71 42.78 -25.37 -13.75
C GLU A 71 43.69 -24.83 -14.85
N ASN A 72 44.97 -24.64 -14.53
CA ASN A 72 45.98 -24.22 -15.49
C ASN A 72 46.58 -25.44 -16.21
N ASP A 73 46.15 -25.67 -17.44
CA ASP A 73 46.57 -26.80 -18.27
C ASP A 73 47.93 -26.57 -18.95
N THR A 74 48.62 -25.47 -18.66
CA THR A 74 49.91 -25.12 -19.28
C THR A 74 51.11 -25.63 -18.50
N ASP A 75 52.23 -25.86 -19.21
CA ASP A 75 53.53 -26.20 -18.60
C ASP A 75 54.21 -25.01 -17.89
N LEU A 76 53.59 -23.81 -17.90
CA LEU A 76 54.11 -22.60 -17.27
C LEU A 76 53.24 -22.22 -16.06
N PRO A 77 53.82 -21.60 -15.01
CA PRO A 77 53.02 -21.06 -13.92
C PRO A 77 52.18 -19.86 -14.41
N ALA A 78 51.03 -19.67 -13.78
CA ALA A 78 50.10 -18.56 -14.06
C ALA A 78 50.00 -17.66 -12.81
N PRO A 79 50.99 -16.76 -12.58
CA PRO A 79 51.05 -15.93 -11.36
C PRO A 79 49.94 -14.86 -11.30
N ASP A 80 49.36 -14.51 -12.45
CA ASP A 80 48.34 -13.48 -12.57
C ASP A 80 46.98 -14.07 -13.01
N LEU A 81 46.70 -15.33 -12.64
CA LEU A 81 45.42 -15.97 -12.97
C LEU A 81 44.27 -15.18 -12.35
N SER A 82 43.31 -14.78 -13.18
CA SER A 82 42.16 -14.00 -12.75
C SER A 82 40.90 -14.37 -13.51
N LEU A 83 39.81 -14.48 -12.76
CA LEU A 83 38.46 -14.71 -13.25
C LEU A 83 37.74 -13.37 -13.42
N GLY A 84 37.31 -13.09 -14.65
CA GLY A 84 36.39 -12.00 -14.97
C GLY A 84 34.97 -12.51 -15.10
N LEU A 85 34.03 -11.83 -14.45
CA LEU A 85 32.60 -12.13 -14.54
C LEU A 85 31.86 -10.91 -15.04
N THR A 86 31.05 -11.09 -16.09
CA THR A 86 30.27 -10.02 -16.71
C THR A 86 28.84 -10.47 -16.95
N GLY A 87 27.92 -9.54 -17.03
CA GLY A 87 26.55 -9.83 -17.43
C GLY A 87 25.61 -8.67 -17.16
N VAL A 88 24.33 -8.96 -17.31
CA VAL A 88 23.26 -7.98 -17.30
C VAL A 88 22.02 -8.57 -16.65
N PHE A 89 21.35 -7.76 -15.86
CA PHE A 89 19.98 -7.97 -15.42
C PHE A 89 19.05 -7.10 -16.25
N VAL A 90 17.91 -7.66 -16.61
CA VAL A 90 16.82 -6.95 -17.27
C VAL A 90 15.55 -7.26 -16.51
N LEU A 91 14.88 -6.21 -16.06
CA LEU A 91 13.52 -6.29 -15.59
C LEU A 91 12.64 -5.72 -16.70
N ASP A 92 11.66 -6.50 -17.12
CA ASP A 92 10.63 -6.06 -18.05
C ASP A 92 9.27 -6.09 -17.34
N PHE A 93 8.69 -4.91 -17.17
CA PHE A 93 7.38 -4.68 -16.59
C PHE A 93 6.49 -4.04 -17.66
N GLU A 94 5.87 -4.85 -18.52
CA GLU A 94 4.80 -4.46 -19.46
C GLU A 94 4.90 -3.03 -20.05
N GLN A 95 6.13 -2.60 -20.44
CA GLN A 95 6.61 -1.32 -21.02
C GLN A 95 7.75 -0.60 -20.27
N LEU A 96 8.02 -0.94 -19.00
CA LEU A 96 9.18 -0.48 -18.25
C LEU A 96 10.30 -1.52 -18.37
N GLY A 97 11.21 -1.27 -19.30
CA GLY A 97 12.45 -2.01 -19.42
C GLY A 97 13.57 -1.30 -18.68
N VAL A 98 13.97 -1.80 -17.52
CA VAL A 98 15.21 -1.38 -16.85
C VAL A 98 16.24 -2.48 -16.95
N SER A 99 17.47 -2.11 -17.25
CA SER A 99 18.58 -3.05 -17.34
C SER A 99 19.82 -2.45 -16.73
N ASP A 100 20.60 -3.28 -16.05
CA ASP A 100 21.89 -2.87 -15.56
C ASP A 100 22.92 -3.99 -15.66
N GLY A 101 24.15 -3.60 -15.94
CA GLY A 101 25.27 -4.49 -16.23
C GLY A 101 26.24 -4.56 -15.06
N PHE A 102 26.82 -5.72 -14.85
CA PHE A 102 27.89 -5.91 -13.87
C PHE A 102 29.16 -6.40 -14.55
N SER A 103 30.30 -6.06 -13.92
CA SER A 103 31.61 -6.52 -14.33
C SER A 103 32.51 -6.55 -13.10
N GLU A 104 32.86 -7.75 -12.65
CA GLU A 104 33.73 -7.96 -11.48
C GLU A 104 34.91 -8.85 -11.83
N GLN A 105 36.01 -8.64 -11.12
CA GLN A 105 37.24 -9.39 -11.31
C GLN A 105 37.71 -10.01 -10.00
N PHE A 106 37.97 -11.31 -10.04
CA PHE A 106 38.42 -12.11 -8.91
C PHE A 106 39.85 -12.58 -9.20
N PRO A 107 40.86 -11.88 -8.67
CA PRO A 107 42.26 -12.31 -8.80
C PRO A 107 42.55 -13.47 -7.85
N THR A 108 43.57 -14.27 -8.21
CA THR A 108 44.16 -15.30 -7.33
C THR A 108 45.58 -14.88 -6.96
N ASP A 109 46.20 -15.57 -5.99
CA ASP A 109 47.64 -15.43 -5.72
C ASP A 109 48.52 -16.14 -6.78
N GLY A 110 47.89 -16.65 -7.84
CA GLY A 110 48.50 -17.42 -8.91
C GLY A 110 48.45 -18.93 -8.68
N VAL A 111 48.53 -19.68 -9.78
CA VAL A 111 48.59 -21.15 -9.77
C VAL A 111 49.87 -21.65 -10.42
N GLY A 112 50.28 -22.86 -10.03
CA GLY A 112 51.42 -23.57 -10.56
C GLY A 112 51.24 -24.00 -12.01
N ARG A 113 52.31 -24.58 -12.55
CA ARG A 113 52.29 -25.32 -13.83
C ARG A 113 51.44 -26.58 -13.68
N SER A 114 50.90 -27.05 -14.80
CA SER A 114 50.11 -28.28 -14.84
C SER A 114 50.86 -29.46 -14.21
N ASP A 115 50.19 -30.19 -13.32
CA ASP A 115 50.69 -31.47 -12.79
C ASP A 115 50.04 -32.69 -13.48
N GLY A 116 49.08 -32.43 -14.38
CA GLY A 116 48.35 -33.42 -15.16
C GLY A 116 47.25 -34.16 -14.38
N ILE A 117 46.90 -33.73 -13.17
CA ILE A 117 45.84 -34.30 -12.34
C ILE A 117 44.63 -33.35 -12.27
N PRO A 118 43.55 -33.64 -13.02
CA PRO A 118 42.35 -32.81 -13.06
C PRO A 118 41.78 -32.47 -11.68
N GLY A 119 41.47 -31.19 -11.48
CA GLY A 119 40.73 -30.69 -10.33
C GLY A 119 41.51 -30.71 -9.01
N SER A 120 42.83 -30.76 -9.04
CA SER A 120 43.67 -30.80 -7.83
C SER A 120 45.08 -30.27 -8.10
N GLY A 121 45.93 -30.29 -7.08
CA GLY A 121 47.34 -29.93 -7.28
C GLY A 121 47.61 -28.42 -7.21
N PRO A 122 48.86 -28.00 -7.50
CA PRO A 122 49.28 -26.61 -7.42
C PRO A 122 48.73 -25.73 -8.55
N ASP A 123 48.26 -26.32 -9.64
CA ASP A 123 47.66 -25.72 -10.86
C ASP A 123 46.15 -25.48 -10.77
N PHE A 124 45.52 -25.94 -9.70
CA PHE A 124 44.08 -25.83 -9.47
C PHE A 124 43.73 -24.71 -8.48
N TRP A 125 42.68 -23.94 -8.80
CA TRP A 125 42.10 -22.95 -7.91
C TRP A 125 40.58 -23.11 -7.81
N ASP A 126 40.08 -23.11 -6.58
CA ASP A 126 38.65 -23.08 -6.27
C ASP A 126 38.27 -21.67 -5.80
N PHE A 127 37.48 -20.96 -6.61
CA PHE A 127 36.97 -19.64 -6.23
C PHE A 127 35.80 -19.75 -5.24
N GLY A 128 35.29 -20.95 -5.00
CA GLY A 128 34.06 -21.19 -4.25
C GLY A 128 32.86 -20.58 -4.95
N THR A 129 31.85 -20.23 -4.15
CA THR A 129 30.68 -19.49 -4.63
C THR A 129 31.05 -18.02 -4.80
N VAL A 130 31.12 -17.59 -6.05
CA VAL A 130 31.30 -16.18 -6.40
C VAL A 130 29.93 -15.52 -6.48
N VAL A 131 29.74 -14.40 -5.77
CA VAL A 131 28.49 -13.63 -5.75
C VAL A 131 28.77 -12.21 -6.20
N LEU A 132 27.95 -11.71 -7.11
CA LEU A 132 28.01 -10.33 -7.56
C LEU A 132 27.20 -9.42 -6.64
N PRO A 133 27.68 -8.19 -6.35
CA PRO A 133 26.96 -7.28 -5.48
C PRO A 133 25.59 -6.94 -6.06
N THR A 134 24.64 -6.72 -5.15
CA THR A 134 23.25 -6.43 -5.46
C THR A 134 23.16 -5.16 -6.30
N LEU A 135 22.51 -5.26 -7.46
CA LEU A 135 22.10 -4.09 -8.23
C LEU A 135 20.79 -3.60 -7.63
N ALA A 136 20.76 -2.36 -7.16
CA ALA A 136 19.54 -1.65 -6.79
C ALA A 136 19.08 -0.82 -7.98
N LEU A 137 18.07 -1.30 -8.70
CA LEU A 137 17.40 -0.54 -9.75
C LEU A 137 16.16 0.11 -9.17
N ASP A 138 16.07 1.42 -9.27
CA ASP A 138 14.87 2.19 -8.94
C ASP A 138 14.27 2.76 -10.22
N SER A 139 12.97 2.52 -10.40
CA SER A 139 12.20 3.06 -11.51
C SER A 139 10.90 3.66 -11.01
N THR A 140 10.57 4.82 -11.54
CA THR A 140 9.30 5.51 -11.28
C THR A 140 8.56 5.68 -12.60
N THR A 141 7.28 5.32 -12.62
CA THR A 141 6.42 5.50 -13.80
C THR A 141 5.25 6.44 -13.54
N THR A 142 4.81 7.10 -14.61
CA THR A 142 3.62 7.96 -14.63
C THR A 142 2.49 7.40 -15.50
N ASP A 143 2.76 6.31 -16.23
CA ASP A 143 1.70 5.49 -16.83
C ASP A 143 1.19 4.53 -15.75
N LEU A 144 0.11 4.94 -15.08
CA LEU A 144 -0.41 4.30 -13.88
C LEU A 144 -1.55 3.32 -14.19
N ASP A 145 -2.14 3.38 -15.39
CA ASP A 145 -3.37 2.66 -15.71
C ASP A 145 -3.15 1.14 -15.67
N VAL A 146 -1.97 0.66 -16.08
CA VAL A 146 -1.60 -0.77 -16.03
C VAL A 146 -1.40 -1.30 -14.61
N PHE A 147 -1.25 -0.42 -13.63
CA PHE A 147 -1.05 -0.80 -12.23
C PHE A 147 -2.34 -0.78 -11.42
N ILE A 148 -3.48 -0.39 -11.98
CA ILE A 148 -4.76 -0.26 -11.27
C ILE A 148 -5.71 -1.36 -11.74
N GLY A 149 -6.20 -2.16 -10.80
CA GLY A 149 -7.15 -3.23 -11.13
C GLY A 149 -7.21 -4.35 -10.11
N PRO A 150 -8.09 -5.35 -10.34
CA PRO A 150 -8.24 -6.51 -9.47
C PRO A 150 -7.31 -7.68 -9.83
N ASP A 151 -6.54 -7.57 -10.91
CA ASP A 151 -5.69 -8.63 -11.45
C ASP A 151 -4.23 -8.47 -10.97
N THR A 152 -3.31 -9.21 -11.58
CA THR A 152 -1.87 -9.07 -11.34
C THR A 152 -1.18 -8.41 -12.54
N VAL A 153 -0.12 -7.66 -12.25
CA VAL A 153 0.86 -7.20 -13.25
C VAL A 153 2.12 -8.05 -13.15
N ASP A 154 2.59 -8.57 -14.29
CA ASP A 154 3.73 -9.49 -14.33
C ASP A 154 5.05 -8.73 -14.52
N ALA A 155 6.03 -9.06 -13.68
CA ALA A 155 7.42 -8.66 -13.82
C ALA A 155 8.24 -9.82 -14.38
N VAL A 156 8.82 -9.64 -15.57
CA VAL A 156 9.74 -10.62 -16.15
C VAL A 156 11.16 -10.23 -15.79
N VAL A 157 11.78 -11.03 -14.91
CA VAL A 157 13.18 -10.87 -14.53
C VAL A 157 14.03 -11.77 -15.43
N PHE A 158 14.86 -11.19 -16.27
CA PHE A 158 15.84 -11.89 -17.10
C PHE A 158 17.26 -11.56 -16.64
N ALA A 159 18.14 -12.55 -16.70
CA ALA A 159 19.53 -12.35 -16.34
C ALA A 159 20.43 -13.22 -17.23
N THR A 160 21.49 -12.63 -17.77
CA THR A 160 22.48 -13.33 -18.57
C THR A 160 23.88 -12.83 -18.29
N GLY A 161 24.87 -13.70 -18.40
CA GLY A 161 26.25 -13.34 -18.14
C GLY A 161 27.20 -14.42 -18.58
N GLY A 162 28.48 -14.15 -18.39
CA GLY A 162 29.55 -15.01 -18.81
C GLY A 162 30.80 -14.83 -17.96
N PHE A 163 31.60 -15.88 -17.99
CA PHE A 163 32.86 -15.99 -17.28
C PHE A 163 34.00 -15.96 -18.29
N SER A 164 35.10 -15.35 -17.89
CA SER A 164 36.35 -15.32 -18.64
C SER A 164 37.49 -15.60 -17.67
N LEU A 165 38.49 -16.34 -18.14
CA LEU A 165 39.76 -16.48 -17.43
C LEU A 165 40.85 -15.74 -18.18
N SER A 166 41.78 -15.19 -17.42
CA SER A 166 42.98 -14.51 -17.93
C SER A 166 44.17 -14.87 -17.06
N GLY A 167 45.40 -14.72 -17.60
CA GLY A 167 46.64 -15.01 -16.86
C GLY A 167 47.29 -16.36 -17.20
N ALA A 168 46.63 -17.20 -18.00
CA ALA A 168 47.17 -18.45 -18.55
C ALA A 168 46.76 -18.63 -20.02
N SER A 169 47.56 -19.36 -20.80
CA SER A 169 47.30 -19.57 -22.24
C SER A 169 46.40 -20.78 -22.54
N ASP A 170 46.27 -21.70 -21.60
CA ASP A 170 45.37 -22.87 -21.69
C ASP A 170 44.82 -23.16 -20.29
N THR A 171 43.50 -23.28 -20.19
CA THR A 171 42.82 -23.41 -18.89
C THR A 171 41.49 -24.11 -19.04
N THR A 172 41.16 -24.92 -18.06
CA THR A 172 39.84 -25.51 -17.90
C THR A 172 39.07 -24.75 -16.85
N LEU A 173 37.93 -24.15 -17.25
CA LEU A 173 36.99 -23.48 -16.36
C LEU A 173 35.77 -24.38 -16.13
N THR A 174 35.47 -24.71 -14.87
CA THR A 174 34.24 -25.39 -14.50
C THR A 174 33.31 -24.41 -13.80
N VAL A 175 32.09 -24.28 -14.32
CA VAL A 175 31.03 -23.45 -13.75
C VAL A 175 29.86 -24.35 -13.40
N SER A 176 29.37 -24.27 -12.17
CA SER A 176 28.17 -24.97 -11.72
C SER A 176 27.31 -24.07 -10.85
N ASN A 177 26.04 -24.46 -10.63
CA ASN A 177 25.08 -23.69 -9.83
C ASN A 177 25.01 -22.21 -10.25
N TYR A 178 25.01 -21.94 -11.56
CA TYR A 178 24.89 -20.58 -12.08
C TYR A 178 23.44 -20.10 -11.99
N LEU A 179 23.18 -19.31 -10.95
CA LEU A 179 21.85 -18.89 -10.53
C LEU A 179 21.74 -17.37 -10.52
N ALA A 180 20.56 -16.88 -10.87
CA ALA A 180 20.13 -15.52 -10.61
C ALA A 180 19.20 -15.56 -9.41
N THR A 181 19.44 -14.68 -8.45
CA THR A 181 18.66 -14.57 -7.21
C THR A 181 18.41 -13.11 -6.90
N GLY A 182 17.34 -12.82 -6.17
CA GLY A 182 17.04 -11.45 -5.81
C GLY A 182 15.61 -11.24 -5.35
N SER A 183 15.24 -9.97 -5.27
CA SER A 183 13.88 -9.50 -5.00
C SER A 183 13.48 -8.37 -5.92
N VAL A 184 12.18 -8.26 -6.14
CA VAL A 184 11.53 -7.11 -6.76
C VAL A 184 10.51 -6.59 -5.75
N THR A 185 10.58 -5.31 -5.44
CA THR A 185 9.67 -4.59 -4.56
C THR A 185 8.89 -3.57 -5.38
N VAL A 186 7.57 -3.63 -5.30
CA VAL A 186 6.67 -2.64 -5.92
C VAL A 186 6.00 -1.85 -4.80
N THR A 187 6.16 -0.53 -4.83
CA THR A 187 5.59 0.39 -3.86
C THR A 187 4.62 1.34 -4.56
N TYR A 188 3.35 1.23 -4.20
CA TYR A 188 2.29 2.12 -4.65
C TYR A 188 2.18 3.29 -3.68
N PHE A 189 2.37 4.52 -4.15
CA PHE A 189 2.09 5.73 -3.39
C PHE A 189 0.75 6.30 -3.82
N PHE A 190 -0.13 6.55 -2.87
CA PHE A 190 -1.50 6.95 -3.15
C PHE A 190 -2.01 7.91 -2.08
N LYS A 191 -3.03 8.68 -2.45
CA LYS A 191 -3.83 9.43 -1.48
C LYS A 191 -5.18 8.78 -1.28
N ARG A 192 -5.72 8.87 -0.08
CA ARG A 192 -7.12 8.56 0.19
C ARG A 192 -7.97 9.81 -0.02
N LEU A 193 -9.13 9.67 -0.64
CA LEU A 193 -10.09 10.77 -0.72
C LEU A 193 -10.60 11.07 0.69
N PRO A 194 -10.65 12.35 1.10
CA PRO A 194 -11.26 12.69 2.37
C PRO A 194 -12.74 12.33 2.36
N GLY A 195 -13.28 12.10 3.54
CA GLY A 195 -14.68 11.77 3.77
C GLY A 195 -15.39 12.82 4.62
N ALA A 196 -16.71 12.70 4.70
CA ALA A 196 -17.54 13.51 5.57
C ALA A 196 -17.28 13.14 7.04
N CYS A 197 -17.22 14.16 7.87
CA CYS A 197 -17.13 14.09 9.31
C CYS A 197 -18.37 14.76 9.91
N CYS A 198 -19.23 13.97 10.54
CA CYS A 198 -20.49 14.45 11.12
C CYS A 198 -20.37 14.68 12.62
N PHE A 199 -20.82 15.83 13.08
CA PHE A 199 -20.83 16.20 14.50
C PHE A 199 -22.24 16.11 15.10
N ASP A 200 -22.32 16.01 16.43
CA ASP A 200 -23.59 15.89 17.17
C ASP A 200 -24.51 17.10 17.01
N ASP A 201 -23.96 18.28 16.69
CA ASP A 201 -24.74 19.50 16.40
C ASP A 201 -25.26 19.54 14.95
N GLY A 202 -25.02 18.47 14.18
CA GLY A 202 -25.39 18.36 12.78
C GLY A 202 -24.42 19.10 11.84
N SER A 203 -23.38 19.76 12.35
CA SER A 203 -22.35 20.32 11.48
C SER A 203 -21.58 19.22 10.75
N CYS A 204 -20.98 19.58 9.61
CA CYS A 204 -20.17 18.67 8.81
C CYS A 204 -18.88 19.33 8.35
N SER A 205 -17.79 18.58 8.41
CA SER A 205 -16.54 18.92 7.73
C SER A 205 -16.10 17.78 6.82
N VAL A 206 -15.22 18.07 5.86
CA VAL A 206 -14.58 17.04 5.04
C VAL A 206 -13.12 16.96 5.47
N GLY A 207 -12.63 15.75 5.73
CA GLY A 207 -11.27 15.50 6.20
C GLY A 207 -10.91 14.02 6.18
N THR A 208 -9.74 13.69 6.71
CA THR A 208 -9.34 12.30 6.97
C THR A 208 -10.08 11.72 8.18
N GLU A 209 -10.08 10.39 8.31
CA GLU A 209 -10.64 9.71 9.49
C GLU A 209 -10.02 10.24 10.79
N THR A 210 -8.69 10.37 10.83
CA THR A 210 -7.97 10.87 12.00
C THR A 210 -8.39 12.30 12.36
N GLU A 211 -8.42 13.21 11.38
CA GLU A 211 -8.89 14.59 11.61
C GLU A 211 -10.33 14.63 12.12
N CYS A 212 -11.18 13.73 11.61
CA CYS A 212 -12.56 13.65 12.06
C CYS A 212 -12.67 13.18 13.52
N THR A 213 -11.99 12.09 13.86
CA THR A 213 -12.01 11.55 15.22
C THR A 213 -11.38 12.49 16.23
N ASP A 214 -10.30 13.21 15.83
CA ASP A 214 -9.64 14.20 16.67
C ASP A 214 -10.52 15.44 16.91
N ALA A 215 -11.36 15.79 15.93
CA ALA A 215 -12.36 16.84 16.07
C ALA A 215 -13.60 16.41 16.89
N GLY A 216 -13.70 15.12 17.27
CA GLY A 216 -14.84 14.57 17.99
C GLY A 216 -16.07 14.27 17.13
N GLY A 217 -15.88 14.11 15.81
CA GLY A 217 -16.95 13.74 14.88
C GLY A 217 -16.96 12.24 14.54
N VAL A 218 -17.98 11.85 13.78
CA VAL A 218 -18.17 10.51 13.24
C VAL A 218 -17.84 10.50 11.75
N TYR A 219 -16.78 9.77 11.39
CA TYR A 219 -16.33 9.64 10.01
C TYR A 219 -17.27 8.76 9.20
N GLN A 220 -17.71 9.23 8.04
CA GLN A 220 -18.67 8.54 7.17
C GLN A 220 -18.00 7.66 6.10
N GLY A 221 -16.67 7.67 6.04
CA GLY A 221 -15.88 6.89 5.08
C GLY A 221 -15.32 7.75 3.94
N ASP A 222 -14.24 7.27 3.32
CA ASP A 222 -13.53 7.96 2.24
C ASP A 222 -14.44 8.25 1.05
N GLY A 223 -14.26 9.42 0.43
CA GLY A 223 -15.04 9.86 -0.74
C GLY A 223 -16.50 10.22 -0.45
N THR A 224 -16.95 10.17 0.81
CA THR A 224 -18.28 10.66 1.19
C THR A 224 -18.31 12.19 1.24
N ALA A 225 -19.40 12.78 0.72
CA ALA A 225 -19.60 14.22 0.75
C ALA A 225 -20.37 14.64 2.01
N CYS A 226 -20.11 15.85 2.50
CA CYS A 226 -20.96 16.49 3.50
C CYS A 226 -22.35 16.77 2.93
N ASN A 227 -23.30 15.83 3.06
CA ASN A 227 -24.70 16.07 2.72
C ASN A 227 -25.67 14.95 3.12
N PRO A 228 -26.78 15.31 3.78
CA PRO A 228 -26.79 16.02 5.05
C PRO A 228 -26.25 15.08 6.15
N CYS A 229 -25.41 15.60 7.05
CA CYS A 229 -25.16 14.88 8.30
C CYS A 229 -26.46 14.81 9.09
N PRO A 230 -26.76 13.67 9.75
CA PRO A 230 -27.95 13.54 10.57
C PRO A 230 -28.05 14.70 11.55
N GLN A 231 -29.13 15.48 11.47
CA GLN A 231 -29.37 16.56 12.43
C GLN A 231 -30.11 15.99 13.65
N PRO A 232 -29.84 16.51 14.85
CA PRO A 232 -30.75 16.31 15.96
C PRO A 232 -32.16 16.75 15.59
N GLY A 233 -33.14 16.04 16.13
CA GLY A 233 -34.54 16.40 16.06
C GLY A 233 -35.21 16.07 17.38
N ALA A 234 -36.40 16.62 17.57
CA ALA A 234 -37.23 16.32 18.71
C ALA A 234 -37.51 14.81 18.78
N CYS A 235 -37.19 14.21 19.91
CA CYS A 235 -37.47 12.83 20.23
C CYS A 235 -38.46 12.77 21.38
N CYS A 236 -39.66 12.27 21.10
CA CYS A 236 -40.68 12.06 22.12
C CYS A 236 -40.46 10.71 22.81
N LEU A 237 -39.99 10.75 24.04
CA LEU A 237 -39.68 9.56 24.84
C LEU A 237 -40.95 8.91 25.43
N PRO A 238 -40.89 7.63 25.82
CA PRO A 238 -42.03 6.91 26.41
C PRO A 238 -42.57 7.50 27.73
N ASP A 239 -41.80 8.35 28.42
CA ASP A 239 -42.26 9.04 29.63
C ASP A 239 -42.93 10.39 29.33
N GLY A 240 -43.09 10.71 28.04
CA GLY A 240 -43.69 11.95 27.57
C GLY A 240 -42.74 13.13 27.48
N THR A 241 -41.48 12.96 27.88
CA THR A 241 -40.47 14.02 27.75
C THR A 241 -40.03 14.15 26.28
N CYS A 242 -39.63 15.37 25.91
CA CYS A 242 -39.04 15.64 24.60
C CYS A 242 -37.57 16.01 24.79
N ASP A 243 -36.69 15.30 24.10
CA ASP A 243 -35.27 15.62 24.03
C ASP A 243 -34.82 15.75 22.57
N GLU A 244 -33.95 16.71 22.28
CA GLU A 244 -33.34 16.86 20.96
C GLU A 244 -32.12 15.93 20.85
N ARG A 245 -32.17 14.97 19.93
CA ARG A 245 -31.11 13.96 19.73
C ARG A 245 -31.15 13.41 18.31
N LEU A 246 -30.13 12.68 17.89
CA LEU A 246 -30.12 11.99 16.60
C LEU A 246 -31.23 10.93 16.52
N GLU A 247 -31.72 10.63 15.31
CA GLU A 247 -32.76 9.63 15.08
C GLU A 247 -32.39 8.26 15.69
N SER A 248 -31.15 7.81 15.49
CA SER A 248 -30.66 6.54 16.03
C SER A 248 -30.74 6.48 17.56
N ALA A 249 -30.30 7.55 18.23
CA ALA A 249 -30.39 7.68 19.69
C ALA A 249 -31.83 7.83 20.20
N CYS A 250 -32.73 8.36 19.37
CA CYS A 250 -34.16 8.41 19.69
C CYS A 250 -34.80 7.03 19.67
N VAL A 251 -34.56 6.27 18.60
CA VAL A 251 -35.07 4.90 18.44
C VAL A 251 -34.49 3.97 19.51
N GLU A 252 -33.20 4.10 19.85
CA GLU A 252 -32.56 3.33 20.91
C GLU A 252 -33.16 3.60 22.29
N ALA A 253 -33.59 4.86 22.55
CA ALA A 253 -34.31 5.23 23.76
C ALA A 253 -35.80 4.83 23.74
N GLY A 254 -36.27 4.14 22.70
CA GLY A 254 -37.68 3.76 22.52
C GLY A 254 -38.61 4.94 22.21
N GLY A 255 -38.06 6.09 21.82
CA GLY A 255 -38.82 7.29 21.51
C GLY A 255 -39.28 7.38 20.05
N LEU A 256 -40.14 8.36 19.79
CA LEU A 256 -40.64 8.71 18.46
C LEU A 256 -39.94 9.96 17.94
N PHE A 257 -39.08 9.78 16.93
CA PHE A 257 -38.36 10.87 16.27
C PHE A 257 -39.31 11.69 15.39
N GLN A 258 -39.28 13.01 15.53
CA GLN A 258 -40.21 13.93 14.84
C GLN A 258 -39.63 14.52 13.54
N GLY A 259 -38.46 14.04 13.13
CA GLY A 259 -37.75 14.49 11.93
C GLY A 259 -36.58 15.42 12.26
N GLU A 260 -35.60 15.42 11.36
CA GLU A 260 -34.38 16.22 11.47
C GLU A 260 -34.68 17.72 11.58
N GLY A 261 -34.01 18.42 12.51
CA GLY A 261 -34.17 19.84 12.74
C GLY A 261 -35.47 20.27 13.43
N SER A 262 -36.33 19.31 13.82
CA SER A 262 -37.48 19.61 14.69
C SER A 262 -37.00 19.97 16.10
N LEU A 263 -37.59 21.00 16.69
CA LEU A 263 -37.25 21.45 18.05
C LEU A 263 -38.30 20.97 19.05
N CYS A 264 -37.88 20.59 20.25
CA CYS A 264 -38.81 20.14 21.28
C CYS A 264 -39.76 21.24 21.74
N VAL A 265 -39.39 22.51 21.57
CA VAL A 265 -40.25 23.66 21.88
C VAL A 265 -41.44 23.79 20.91
N ASP A 266 -41.30 23.28 19.69
CA ASP A 266 -42.31 23.38 18.62
C ASP A 266 -43.15 22.09 18.47
N ILE A 267 -42.76 21.03 19.20
CA ILE A 267 -43.38 19.70 19.16
C ILE A 267 -44.17 19.48 20.45
N ALA A 268 -45.45 19.14 20.30
CA ALA A 268 -46.23 18.55 21.38
C ALA A 268 -46.14 17.02 21.24
N CYS A 269 -45.49 16.35 22.21
CA CYS A 269 -45.32 14.91 22.13
C CYS A 269 -46.66 14.18 22.21
N PRO A 270 -46.93 13.25 21.27
CA PRO A 270 -48.17 12.49 21.30
C PRO A 270 -48.16 11.43 22.42
N GLY A 271 -49.35 10.98 22.77
CA GLY A 271 -49.60 9.97 23.80
C GLY A 271 -50.89 9.21 23.51
N ALA A 272 -51.18 8.16 24.28
CA ALA A 272 -52.41 7.40 24.09
C ALA A 272 -53.66 8.26 24.37
N CYS A 273 -54.51 8.34 23.35
CA CYS A 273 -55.87 8.82 23.45
C CYS A 273 -56.83 7.63 23.37
N CYS A 274 -57.50 7.31 24.47
CA CYS A 274 -58.46 6.21 24.51
C CYS A 274 -59.89 6.71 24.40
N LEU A 275 -60.63 6.17 23.44
CA LEU A 275 -62.02 6.51 23.15
C LEU A 275 -62.99 5.61 23.94
N ASP A 276 -64.24 6.05 24.05
CA ASP A 276 -65.29 5.33 24.79
C ASP A 276 -65.63 3.94 24.21
N ASP A 277 -65.28 3.68 22.95
CA ASP A 277 -65.45 2.38 22.30
C ASP A 277 -64.33 1.36 22.65
N GLY A 278 -63.35 1.78 23.46
CA GLY A 278 -62.21 0.97 23.88
C GLY A 278 -61.04 0.97 22.90
N SER A 279 -61.11 1.73 21.80
CA SER A 279 -59.96 1.95 20.92
C SER A 279 -59.02 3.02 21.48
N CYS A 280 -57.71 2.88 21.25
CA CYS A 280 -56.72 3.89 21.61
C CYS A 280 -55.86 4.25 20.39
N GLN A 281 -55.51 5.52 20.25
CA GLN A 281 -54.67 6.06 19.18
C GLN A 281 -53.62 7.02 19.72
N PHE A 282 -52.48 7.14 19.03
CA PHE A 282 -51.36 7.98 19.47
C PHE A 282 -51.45 9.35 18.80
N VAL A 283 -51.93 10.35 19.54
CA VAL A 283 -52.18 11.72 19.05
C VAL A 283 -51.78 12.73 20.13
N THR A 284 -51.74 14.03 19.81
CA THR A 284 -51.49 15.05 20.83
C THR A 284 -52.68 15.21 21.78
N ALA A 285 -52.46 15.73 22.98
CA ALA A 285 -53.55 15.98 23.95
C ALA A 285 -54.70 16.83 23.36
N ALA A 286 -54.37 17.86 22.58
CA ALA A 286 -55.37 18.72 21.92
C ALA A 286 -56.17 17.97 20.85
N ALA A 287 -55.53 17.08 20.09
CA ALA A 287 -56.23 16.22 19.14
C ALA A 287 -57.11 15.21 19.86
N CYS A 288 -56.66 14.67 21.02
CA CYS A 288 -57.46 13.75 21.82
C CYS A 288 -58.75 14.40 22.36
N ASP A 289 -58.65 15.64 22.85
CA ASP A 289 -59.81 16.42 23.28
C ASP A 289 -60.79 16.65 22.12
N GLY A 290 -60.26 16.97 20.92
CA GLY A 290 -61.07 17.09 19.70
C GLY A 290 -61.77 15.80 19.27
N LEU A 291 -61.28 14.64 19.68
CA LEU A 291 -61.87 13.32 19.44
C LEU A 291 -62.85 12.90 20.54
N GLY A 292 -62.98 13.67 21.62
CA GLY A 292 -63.76 13.30 22.80
C GLY A 292 -63.18 12.13 23.59
N GLY A 293 -61.87 11.85 23.42
CA GLY A 293 -61.18 10.78 24.11
C GLY A 293 -60.59 11.19 25.46
N VAL A 294 -60.17 10.20 26.24
CA VAL A 294 -59.41 10.40 27.48
C VAL A 294 -57.92 10.25 27.16
N TYR A 295 -57.20 11.37 27.26
CA TYR A 295 -55.74 11.39 27.10
C TYR A 295 -55.06 10.78 28.32
N GLN A 296 -54.23 9.77 28.10
CA GLN A 296 -53.57 9.01 29.18
C GLN A 296 -52.21 9.59 29.58
N GLY A 297 -51.77 10.64 28.89
CA GLY A 297 -50.45 11.27 29.07
C GLY A 297 -49.55 11.04 27.86
N ASP A 298 -48.59 11.94 27.66
CA ASP A 298 -47.58 11.83 26.60
C ASP A 298 -46.76 10.52 26.82
N GLY A 299 -46.43 9.81 25.73
CA GLY A 299 -45.59 8.59 25.80
C GLY A 299 -46.25 7.30 26.34
N VAL A 300 -47.48 7.38 26.88
CA VAL A 300 -48.27 6.25 27.41
C VAL A 300 -49.04 5.50 26.33
#